data_AF-A0A4U6CTX9-F1
#
_entry.id   AF-A0A4U6CTX9-F1
#
_cell.length_a   1.000
_cell.length_b   1.000
_cell.length_c   1.000
_cell.angle_alpha   90.00
_cell.angle_beta   90.00
_cell.angle_gamma   90.00
#
_symmetry.space_group_name_H-M   'P 1'
#
loop_
_entity.id
_entity.type
_entity.pdbx_description
1 polymer ?
#
loop_
_entity_poly.entity_id
_entity_poly.type
_entity_poly.pdbx_seq_one_letter_code
_entity_poly.pdbx_strand_id
1 'polypeptide(L)' 'MNKFEIELEELLTFFDTATFPEIPFKLNGYMTVTGDINLFIEKQAISIRSYKGSEVVHNSLMQHLRSLKEIVLNQ' A
#
# COMPACT_ATOMS: atom_id res chain seq x y z
N MET A 1 16.89 9.83 4.31
CA MET A 1 15.58 9.20 4.05
C MET A 1 14.84 10.06 3.04
N ASN A 2 14.44 9.50 1.90
CA ASN A 2 13.69 10.28 0.90
C ASN A 2 12.20 10.41 1.33
N LYS A 3 11.44 11.35 0.75
CA LYS A 3 10.02 11.58 1.12
C LYS A 3 9.14 10.33 0.99
N PHE A 4 9.40 9.49 0.00
CA PHE A 4 8.64 8.26 -0.26
C PHE A 4 8.97 7.17 0.74
N GLU A 5 10.22 7.10 1.19
CA GLU A 5 10.68 6.15 2.20
C GLU A 5 10.03 6.48 3.55
N ILE A 6 9.98 7.75 3.94
CA ILE A 6 9.27 8.20 5.15
C ILE A 6 7.78 7.82 5.06
N GLU A 7 7.12 8.18 3.96
CA GLU A 7 5.71 7.87 3.75
C GLU A 7 5.44 6.36 3.73
N LEU A 8 6.34 5.55 3.15
CA LEU A 8 6.23 4.11 3.17
C LEU A 8 6.29 3.56 4.59
N GLU A 9 7.24 4.02 5.41
CA GLU A 9 7.32 3.59 6.82
C GLU A 9 6.07 3.99 7.62
N GLU A 10 5.50 5.18 7.36
CA GLU A 10 4.25 5.61 7.98
C GLU A 10 3.07 4.70 7.58
N LEU A 11 3.00 4.29 6.32
CA LEU A 11 2.00 3.34 5.83
C LEU A 11 2.17 1.96 6.47
N LEU A 12 3.40 1.44 6.52
CA LEU A 12 3.68 0.14 7.15
C LEU A 12 3.34 0.15 8.64
N THR A 13 3.74 1.19 9.36
CA THR A 13 3.40 1.35 10.79
C THR A 13 1.88 1.39 11.00
N PHE A 14 1.14 2.06 10.11
CA PHE A 14 -0.32 2.04 10.16
C PHE A 14 -0.87 0.62 9.97
N PHE A 15 -0.34 -0.13 8.98
CA PHE A 15 -0.82 -1.47 8.68
C PHE A 15 -0.49 -2.53 9.73
N ASP A 16 0.58 -2.35 10.52
CA ASP A 16 0.94 -3.27 11.61
C ASP A 16 -0.15 -3.41 12.68
N THR A 17 -1.02 -2.40 12.81
CA THR A 17 -2.11 -2.38 13.79
C THR A 17 -3.50 -2.27 13.17
N ALA A 18 -3.57 -2.21 11.84
CA ALA A 18 -4.82 -2.03 11.11
C ALA A 18 -5.69 -3.28 11.18
N THR A 19 -7.01 -3.08 11.30
CA THR A 19 -7.98 -4.14 11.00
C THR A 19 -8.36 -4.04 9.53
N PHE A 20 -8.12 -5.12 8.80
CA PHE A 20 -8.37 -5.17 7.36
C PHE A 20 -9.82 -5.54 7.04
N PRO A 21 -10.35 -5.07 5.89
CA PRO A 21 -11.68 -5.47 5.45
C PRO A 21 -11.73 -6.97 5.14
N GLU A 22 -12.92 -7.54 5.20
CA GLU A 22 -13.13 -8.91 4.72
C GLU A 22 -12.80 -9.01 3.22
N ILE A 23 -12.14 -10.11 2.88
CA ILE A 23 -11.79 -10.45 1.51
C ILE A 23 -12.99 -11.16 0.86
N PRO A 24 -13.31 -10.88 -0.42
CA PRO A 24 -12.60 -10.00 -1.34
C PRO A 24 -13.08 -8.54 -1.30
N PHE A 25 -12.17 -7.60 -1.53
CA PHE A 25 -12.51 -6.18 -1.68
C PHE A 25 -11.84 -5.55 -2.89
N LYS A 26 -12.36 -4.39 -3.30
CA LYS A 26 -11.82 -3.60 -4.42
C LYS A 26 -10.83 -2.55 -3.92
N LEU A 27 -9.64 -2.56 -4.50
CA LEU A 27 -8.58 -1.58 -4.29
C LEU A 27 -8.43 -0.71 -5.55
N ASN A 28 -8.36 0.61 -5.36
CA ASN A 28 -8.32 1.59 -6.46
C ASN A 28 -9.47 1.46 -7.48
N GLY A 29 -10.62 0.88 -7.09
CA GLY A 29 -11.79 0.69 -7.96
C GLY A 29 -11.66 -0.38 -9.06
N TYR A 30 -10.47 -0.89 -9.36
CA TYR A 30 -10.27 -1.91 -10.41
C TYR A 30 -9.64 -3.21 -9.91
N MET A 31 -8.70 -3.14 -8.96
CA MET A 31 -7.98 -4.30 -8.45
C MET A 31 -8.84 -5.05 -7.44
N THR A 32 -8.92 -6.37 -7.54
CA THR A 32 -9.57 -7.19 -6.50
C THR A 32 -8.49 -7.84 -5.65
N VAL A 33 -8.51 -7.56 -4.35
CA VAL A 33 -7.67 -8.27 -3.37
C VAL A 33 -8.45 -9.50 -2.92
N THR A 34 -7.90 -10.69 -3.19
CA THR A 34 -8.55 -11.99 -2.94
C THR A 34 -7.71 -12.93 -2.07
N GLY A 35 -6.49 -12.53 -1.71
CA GLY A 35 -5.52 -13.34 -0.97
C GLY A 35 -4.94 -12.61 0.23
N ASP A 36 -3.84 -13.14 0.77
CA ASP A 36 -3.17 -12.61 1.95
C ASP A 36 -2.77 -11.13 1.77
N ILE A 37 -3.38 -10.27 2.59
CA ILE A 37 -3.18 -8.81 2.58
C ILE A 37 -1.78 -8.44 3.06
N ASN A 38 -1.23 -9.17 4.05
CA ASN A 38 0.12 -8.89 4.56
C ASN A 38 1.17 -9.19 3.47
N LEU A 39 1.00 -10.32 2.75
CA LEU A 39 1.84 -10.64 1.60
C LEU A 39 1.70 -9.60 0.47
N PHE A 40 0.50 -9.06 0.25
CA PHE A 40 0.30 -7.96 -0.70
C PHE A 40 1.08 -6.72 -0.28
N ILE A 41 0.95 -6.27 0.98
CA ILE A 41 1.64 -5.09 1.51
C ILE A 41 3.16 -5.26 1.39
N GLU A 42 3.69 -6.41 1.78
CA GLU A 42 5.13 -6.71 1.69
C GLU A 42 5.65 -6.59 0.24
N LYS A 43 4.93 -7.18 -0.73
CA LYS A 43 5.31 -7.09 -2.15
C LYS A 43 5.29 -5.67 -2.68
N GLN A 44 4.31 -4.86 -2.28
CA GLN A 44 4.27 -3.45 -2.65
C GLN A 44 5.45 -2.69 -2.03
N ALA A 45 5.73 -2.90 -0.75
CA ALA A 45 6.85 -2.26 -0.06
C ALA A 45 8.21 -2.59 -0.70
N ILE A 46 8.44 -3.86 -1.07
CA ILE A 46 9.66 -4.28 -1.80
C ILE A 46 9.75 -3.55 -3.15
N SER A 47 8.64 -3.47 -3.89
CA SER A 47 8.60 -2.81 -5.20
C SER A 47 8.92 -1.31 -5.09
N ILE A 48 8.37 -0.64 -4.07
CA ILE A 48 8.62 0.78 -3.80
C ILE A 48 10.08 1.02 -3.39
N ARG A 49 10.62 0.26 -2.43
CA ARG A 49 12.01 0.40 -1.96
C ARG A 49 13.06 0.11 -3.03
N SER A 50 12.79 -0.86 -3.90
CA SER A 50 13.72 -1.23 -4.98
C SER A 50 13.69 -0.28 -6.18
N TYR A 51 12.64 0.55 -6.29
CA TYR A 51 12.46 1.44 -7.41
C TYR A 51 13.35 2.69 -7.32
N LYS A 52 14.20 2.89 -8.34
CA LYS A 52 15.17 4.00 -8.43
C LYS A 52 14.90 4.95 -9.62
N GLY A 53 13.73 4.85 -10.24
CA GLY A 53 13.38 5.67 -11.41
C GLY A 53 12.69 6.99 -11.05
N SER A 54 11.83 7.47 -11.95
CA SER A 54 11.17 8.78 -11.84
C SER A 54 10.18 8.89 -10.66
N GLU A 55 10.07 10.09 -10.08
CA GLU A 55 9.12 10.37 -8.99
C GLU A 55 7.67 10.06 -9.36
N VAL A 56 7.29 10.24 -10.63
CA VAL A 56 5.93 9.98 -11.13
C VAL A 56 5.55 8.52 -10.92
N VAL A 57 6.43 7.59 -11.30
CA VAL A 57 6.19 6.16 -11.13
C VAL A 57 6.30 5.76 -9.66
N HIS A 58 7.23 6.35 -8.90
CA HIS A 58 7.32 6.10 -7.46
C HIS A 58 6.00 6.46 -6.76
N ASN A 59 5.44 7.63 -7.07
CA ASN A 59 4.12 8.04 -6.60
C ASN A 59 3.02 7.07 -7.02
N SER A 60 3.06 6.56 -8.25
CA SER A 60 2.08 5.58 -8.74
C SER A 60 2.16 4.27 -7.97
N LEU A 61 3.35 3.81 -7.60
CA LEU A 61 3.55 2.58 -6.80
C LEU A 61 2.96 2.75 -5.39
N MET A 62 3.11 3.94 -4.79
CA MET A 62 2.54 4.26 -3.47
C MET A 62 1.00 4.25 -3.46
N GLN A 63 0.34 4.50 -4.59
CA GLN A 63 -1.13 4.62 -4.65
C GLN A 63 -1.86 3.37 -4.16
N HIS A 64 -1.29 2.18 -4.36
CA HIS A 64 -1.94 0.95 -3.91
C HIS A 64 -2.03 0.88 -2.38
N LEU A 65 -0.96 1.25 -1.69
CA LEU A 65 -0.94 1.30 -0.23
C LEU A 65 -1.77 2.48 0.31
N ARG A 66 -1.72 3.65 -0.34
CA ARG A 66 -2.56 4.80 0.05
C ARG A 66 -4.04 4.46 0.03
N SER A 67 -4.52 3.85 -1.06
CA SER A 67 -5.94 3.51 -1.15
C SER A 67 -6.33 2.32 -0.27
N LEU A 68 -5.41 1.41 0.04
CA LEU A 68 -5.66 0.42 1.09
C LEU A 68 -5.90 1.11 2.44
N LYS A 69 -5.07 2.10 2.81
CA LYS A 69 -5.27 2.89 4.02
C LYS A 69 -6.60 3.63 4.02
N GLU A 70 -7.00 4.23 2.90
CA GLU A 70 -8.32 4.87 2.77
C GLU A 70 -9.47 3.88 3.00
N ILE A 71 -9.37 2.66 2.47
CA ILE A 71 -10.39 1.62 2.69
C ILE A 71 -10.44 1.22 4.17
N VAL A 72 -9.28 1.07 4.82
CA VAL A 72 -9.20 0.76 6.26
C VAL A 72 -9.83 1.87 7.11
N LEU A 73 -9.63 3.14 6.74
CA LEU A 73 -10.15 4.28 7.49
C LEU A 73 -11.65 4.53 7.28
N ASN A 74 -12.21 4.09 6.15
CA ASN A 74 -13.62 4.30 5.79
C ASN A 74 -14.52 3.08 6.07
N GLN A 75 -14.03 2.12 6.84
CA GLN A 75 -14.83 1.00 7.35
C GLN A 75 -15.76 1.40 8.48
#